data_AF-A0AB39YQH0-F1
#
_entry.id   AF-A0AB39YQH0-F1
#
_cell.length_a   1.000
_cell.length_b   1.000
_cell.length_c   1.000
_cell.angle_alpha   90.00
_cell.angle_beta   90.00
_cell.angle_gamma   90.00
#
_symmetry.space_group_name_H-M   'P 1'
#
loop_
_entity.id
_entity.type
_entity.pdbx_description
1 polymer ?
#
loop_
_entity_poly.entity_id
_entity_poly.type
_entity_poly.pdbx_seq_one_letter_code
_entity_poly.pdbx_strand_id
1 'polypeptide(L)'
;MTAVLPWVTLVVCLAVTVARIPSALRGENRVVFYIFSLISLSIFISIEAPYLVLDGWLGGINVGNLILRFLLYATFFLMGIKIATAFGSPSAVRAIRGPVGLCVGAIVAILTVYFFVITDTRGSSAGMSGLTWGPSLEAYAFMGRFYPGFVAACLVPAIWRTVVSAAPVLLRVASALLLLGLSLLLLSQLFPLIPFSEAWLRVLINYSAAMSTCIGLAGIWFSKAYSRRKQRLAA
;
A
#
# COMPACT_ATOMS: atom_id res chain seq x y z
N MET A 1 -3.20 22.75 -0.03
CA MET A 1 -2.93 22.09 -1.33
C MET A 1 -2.80 20.56 -1.20
N THR A 2 -2.22 20.02 -0.12
CA THR A 2 -2.08 18.56 0.08
C THR A 2 -3.38 17.80 0.34
N ALA A 3 -4.44 18.46 0.81
CA ALA A 3 -5.74 17.82 1.08
C ALA A 3 -6.40 17.19 -0.16
N VAL A 4 -6.07 17.66 -1.37
CA VAL A 4 -6.64 17.15 -2.62
C VAL A 4 -6.01 15.81 -3.05
N LEU A 5 -4.72 15.60 -2.73
CA LEU A 5 -4.00 14.38 -3.10
C LEU A 5 -4.68 13.09 -2.62
N PRO A 6 -5.07 12.95 -1.33
CA PRO A 6 -5.82 11.78 -0.85
C PRO A 6 -7.06 11.47 -1.68
N TRP A 7 -7.86 12.50 -1.99
CA TRP A 7 -9.10 12.36 -2.75
C TRP A 7 -8.84 11.93 -4.19
N VAL A 8 -7.85 12.53 -4.85
CA VAL A 8 -7.48 12.14 -6.22
C VAL A 8 -6.96 10.70 -6.25
N THR A 9 -6.10 10.32 -5.29
CA THR A 9 -5.62 8.93 -5.17
C THR A 9 -6.79 7.97 -4.90
N LEU A 10 -7.75 8.35 -4.06
CA LEU A 10 -8.94 7.54 -3.80
C LEU A 10 -9.75 7.33 -5.09
N VAL A 11 -10.05 8.39 -5.83
CA VAL A 11 -10.82 8.32 -7.08
C VAL A 11 -10.15 7.40 -8.09
N VAL A 12 -8.82 7.52 -8.26
CA VAL A 12 -8.06 6.65 -9.17
C VAL A 12 -8.13 5.20 -8.70
N CYS A 13 -7.89 4.92 -7.42
CA CYS A 13 -7.95 3.57 -6.86
C CYS A 13 -9.35 2.96 -6.97
N LEU A 14 -10.41 3.75 -6.73
CA LEU A 14 -11.79 3.32 -6.89
C LEU A 14 -12.12 3.03 -8.35
N ALA A 15 -11.70 3.88 -9.28
CA ALA A 15 -11.91 3.64 -10.72
C ALA A 15 -11.26 2.33 -11.17
N VAL A 16 -10.03 2.06 -10.71
CA VAL A 16 -9.35 0.78 -10.99
C VAL A 16 -10.06 -0.39 -10.31
N THR A 17 -10.56 -0.22 -9.08
CA THR A 17 -11.34 -1.25 -8.36
C THR A 17 -12.64 -1.59 -9.11
N VAL A 18 -13.39 -0.58 -9.51
CA VAL A 18 -14.66 -0.72 -10.25
C VAL A 18 -14.45 -1.40 -11.60
N ALA A 19 -13.39 -1.03 -12.32
CA ALA A 19 -13.01 -1.68 -13.57
C ALA A 19 -12.72 -3.19 -13.41
N ARG A 20 -12.50 -3.69 -12.19
CA ARG A 20 -12.26 -5.11 -11.89
C ARG A 20 -13.51 -5.90 -11.51
N ILE A 21 -14.63 -5.24 -11.24
CA ILE A 21 -15.87 -5.90 -10.84
C ILE A 21 -16.28 -7.00 -11.85
N PRO A 22 -16.26 -6.78 -13.18
CA PRO A 22 -16.65 -7.81 -14.13
C PRO A 22 -15.76 -9.06 -14.04
N SER A 23 -14.45 -8.89 -13.91
CA SER A 23 -13.51 -10.01 -13.76
C SER A 23 -13.70 -10.75 -12.44
N ALA A 24 -13.95 -10.01 -11.35
CA ALA A 24 -14.18 -10.60 -10.03
C ALA A 24 -15.47 -11.46 -9.99
N LEU A 25 -16.55 -10.96 -10.61
CA LEU A 25 -17.82 -11.67 -10.75
C LEU A 25 -17.67 -12.95 -11.59
N ARG A 26 -16.82 -12.92 -12.63
CA ARG A 26 -16.45 -14.10 -13.43
C ARG A 26 -15.51 -15.09 -12.72
N GLY A 27 -15.08 -14.78 -11.49
CA GLY A 27 -14.15 -15.62 -10.73
C GLY A 27 -12.67 -15.45 -11.11
N GLU A 28 -12.36 -14.59 -12.07
CA GLU A 28 -11.01 -14.41 -12.57
C GLU A 28 -10.22 -13.40 -11.72
N ASN A 29 -9.09 -13.83 -11.16
CA ASN A 29 -8.17 -12.96 -10.42
C ASN A 29 -8.82 -12.16 -9.26
N ARG A 30 -9.75 -12.76 -8.51
CA ARG A 30 -10.42 -12.13 -7.34
C ARG A 30 -9.45 -11.47 -6.35
N VAL A 31 -8.28 -12.05 -6.15
CA VAL A 31 -7.22 -11.48 -5.29
C VAL A 31 -6.83 -10.06 -5.70
N VAL A 32 -6.80 -9.76 -7.00
CA VAL A 32 -6.46 -8.42 -7.50
C VAL A 32 -7.56 -7.41 -7.18
N PHE A 33 -8.82 -7.81 -7.31
CA PHE A 33 -9.95 -6.99 -6.88
C PHE A 33 -9.88 -6.71 -5.38
N TYR A 34 -9.57 -7.71 -4.56
CA TYR A 34 -9.38 -7.51 -3.11
C TYR A 34 -8.22 -6.58 -2.79
N ILE A 35 -7.08 -6.69 -3.48
CA ILE A 35 -5.95 -5.76 -3.31
C ILE A 35 -6.38 -4.32 -3.57
N PHE A 36 -7.04 -4.04 -4.70
CA PHE A 36 -7.49 -2.68 -5.02
C PHE A 36 -8.60 -2.17 -4.09
N SER A 37 -9.48 -3.07 -3.64
CA SER A 37 -10.52 -2.75 -2.66
C SER A 37 -9.90 -2.36 -1.32
N LEU A 38 -8.90 -3.12 -0.83
CA LEU A 38 -8.18 -2.81 0.39
C LEU A 38 -7.39 -1.50 0.27
N ILE A 39 -6.71 -1.25 -0.84
CA ILE A 39 -6.03 0.03 -1.11
C ILE A 39 -7.04 1.20 -1.03
N SER A 40 -8.18 1.07 -1.71
CA SER A 40 -9.21 2.11 -1.75
C SER A 40 -9.79 2.35 -0.35
N LEU A 41 -10.09 1.29 0.39
CA LEU A 41 -10.58 1.37 1.76
C LEU A 41 -9.56 2.00 2.70
N SER A 42 -8.28 1.63 2.58
CA SER A 42 -7.20 2.24 3.37
C SER A 42 -7.07 3.74 3.10
N ILE A 43 -7.13 4.16 1.83
CA ILE A 43 -7.09 5.58 1.48
C ILE A 43 -8.34 6.30 2.01
N PHE A 44 -9.52 5.70 1.86
CA PHE A 44 -10.76 6.29 2.36
C PHE A 44 -10.70 6.54 3.86
N ILE A 45 -10.30 5.53 4.64
CA ILE A 45 -10.14 5.65 6.10
C ILE A 45 -9.01 6.63 6.45
N SER A 46 -8.01 6.86 5.60
CA SER A 46 -6.93 7.81 5.91
C SER A 46 -7.30 9.28 5.67
N ILE A 47 -8.45 9.58 5.08
CA ILE A 47 -8.92 10.96 4.87
C ILE A 47 -9.63 11.44 6.14
N GLU A 48 -9.34 12.67 6.58
CA GLU A 48 -9.82 13.21 7.85
C GLU A 48 -11.35 13.16 8.04
N ALA A 49 -12.11 13.67 7.07
CA ALA A 49 -13.58 13.69 7.17
C ALA A 49 -14.22 12.30 7.39
N PRO A 50 -13.99 11.28 6.55
CA PRO A 50 -14.52 9.94 6.80
C PRO A 50 -13.87 9.27 8.01
N TYR A 51 -12.59 9.55 8.30
CA TYR A 51 -11.91 9.01 9.48
C TYR A 51 -12.62 9.38 10.78
N LEU A 52 -12.90 10.68 10.98
CA LEU A 52 -13.52 11.18 12.22
C LEU A 52 -14.90 10.57 12.45
N VAL A 53 -15.68 10.36 11.38
CA VAL A 53 -16.99 9.71 11.47
C VAL A 53 -16.85 8.25 11.89
N LEU A 54 -15.99 7.50 11.21
CA LEU A 54 -15.78 6.08 11.48
C LEU A 54 -15.19 5.84 12.87
N ASP A 55 -14.18 6.64 13.24
CA ASP A 55 -13.53 6.54 14.54
C ASP A 55 -14.45 6.99 15.68
N GLY A 56 -15.31 7.98 15.44
CA GLY A 56 -16.36 8.37 16.39
C GLY A 56 -17.31 7.21 16.73
N TRP A 57 -17.69 6.39 15.75
CA TRP A 57 -18.48 5.17 16.01
C TRP A 57 -17.70 4.08 16.76
N LEU A 58 -16.37 4.11 16.68
CA LEU A 58 -15.48 3.18 17.36
C LEU A 58 -15.02 3.69 18.74
N GLY A 59 -15.61 4.79 19.23
CA GLY A 59 -15.36 5.34 20.56
C GLY A 59 -14.42 6.55 20.59
N GLY A 60 -13.94 7.04 19.45
CA GLY A 60 -13.16 8.28 19.36
C GLY A 60 -11.78 8.22 20.02
N ILE A 61 -11.16 7.03 20.00
CA ILE A 61 -9.84 6.75 20.57
C ILE A 61 -8.85 6.25 19.50
N ASN A 62 -9.01 6.68 18.25
CA ASN A 62 -8.16 6.32 17.11
C ASN A 62 -8.10 4.82 16.75
N VAL A 63 -9.08 4.01 17.17
CA VAL A 63 -9.19 2.58 16.77
C VAL A 63 -9.28 2.46 15.23
N GLY A 64 -9.89 3.44 14.55
CA GLY A 64 -9.88 3.49 13.09
C GLY A 64 -8.46 3.51 12.50
N ASN A 65 -7.48 4.08 13.20
CA ASN A 65 -6.08 4.09 12.77
C ASN A 65 -5.46 2.69 12.93
N LEU A 66 -5.75 2.01 14.03
CA LEU A 66 -5.30 0.63 14.25
C LEU A 66 -5.82 -0.30 13.15
N ILE A 67 -7.11 -0.20 12.82
CA ILE A 67 -7.73 -0.93 11.71
C ILE A 67 -7.01 -0.61 10.40
N LEU A 68 -6.76 0.67 10.12
CA LEU A 68 -6.03 1.11 8.93
C LEU A 68 -4.64 0.45 8.83
N ARG A 69 -3.88 0.31 9.94
CA ARG A 69 -2.58 -0.39 9.92
C ARG A 69 -2.72 -1.84 9.47
N PHE A 70 -3.68 -2.57 10.02
CA PHE A 70 -3.92 -3.96 9.65
C PHE A 70 -4.41 -4.11 8.20
N LEU A 71 -5.23 -3.18 7.71
CA LEU A 71 -5.62 -3.14 6.29
C LEU A 71 -4.41 -2.95 5.39
N LEU A 72 -3.48 -2.06 5.76
CA LEU A 72 -2.23 -1.89 5.01
C LEU A 72 -1.38 -3.17 5.07
N TYR A 73 -1.22 -3.80 6.22
CA TYR A 73 -0.46 -5.06 6.32
C TYR A 73 -1.05 -6.17 5.44
N ALA A 74 -2.37 -6.35 5.49
CA ALA A 74 -3.06 -7.31 4.63
C ALA A 74 -2.89 -6.97 3.13
N THR A 75 -3.02 -5.68 2.78
CA THR A 75 -2.81 -5.18 1.41
C THR A 75 -1.42 -5.54 0.91
N PHE A 76 -0.38 -5.18 1.66
CA PHE A 76 1.00 -5.42 1.25
C PHE A 76 1.35 -6.91 1.24
N PHE A 77 0.83 -7.71 2.16
CA PHE A 77 1.04 -9.16 2.13
C PHE A 77 0.45 -9.79 0.84
N LEU A 78 -0.83 -9.53 0.55
CA LEU A 78 -1.51 -10.07 -0.63
C LEU A 78 -0.89 -9.54 -1.93
N MET A 79 -0.66 -8.24 -1.98
CA MET A 79 -0.03 -7.56 -3.12
C MET A 79 1.37 -8.10 -3.36
N GLY A 80 2.18 -8.24 -2.32
CA GLY A 80 3.55 -8.72 -2.41
C GLY A 80 3.63 -10.14 -2.96
N ILE A 81 2.80 -11.07 -2.46
CA ILE A 81 2.75 -12.43 -3.00
C ILE A 81 2.33 -12.40 -4.47
N LYS A 82 1.29 -11.64 -4.83
CA LYS A 82 0.77 -11.58 -6.20
C LYS A 82 1.78 -10.99 -7.17
N ILE A 83 2.46 -9.90 -6.79
CA ILE A 83 3.50 -9.26 -7.59
C ILE A 83 4.71 -10.19 -7.73
N ALA A 84 5.25 -10.72 -6.63
CA ALA A 84 6.39 -11.64 -6.66
C ALA A 84 6.13 -12.85 -7.59
N THR A 85 4.91 -13.40 -7.54
CA THR A 85 4.47 -14.48 -8.43
C THR A 85 4.38 -14.01 -9.88
N ALA A 86 3.80 -12.82 -10.13
CA ALA A 86 3.63 -12.27 -11.48
C ALA A 86 4.95 -11.92 -12.18
N PHE A 87 6.00 -11.65 -11.41
CA PHE A 87 7.38 -11.39 -11.86
C PHE A 87 8.27 -12.64 -11.80
N GLY A 88 7.73 -13.81 -11.43
CA GLY A 88 8.49 -15.08 -11.42
C GLY A 88 9.65 -15.08 -10.43
N SER A 89 9.46 -14.54 -9.22
CA SER A 89 10.48 -14.53 -8.16
C SER A 89 10.08 -15.43 -6.98
N PRO A 90 10.49 -16.72 -6.98
CA PRO A 90 10.23 -17.63 -5.87
C PRO A 90 10.88 -17.18 -4.56
N SER A 91 12.05 -16.53 -4.64
CA SER A 91 12.74 -15.96 -3.48
C SER A 91 11.92 -14.88 -2.79
N ALA A 92 11.33 -13.93 -3.54
CA ALA A 92 10.46 -12.91 -2.97
C ALA A 92 9.16 -13.50 -2.40
N VAL A 93 8.56 -14.49 -3.06
CA VAL A 93 7.40 -15.22 -2.51
C VAL A 93 7.75 -15.89 -1.18
N ARG A 94 8.92 -16.54 -1.09
CA ARG A 94 9.40 -17.20 0.13
C ARG A 94 9.73 -16.19 1.23
N ALA A 95 10.31 -15.05 0.88
CA ALA A 95 10.61 -13.98 1.84
C ALA A 95 9.33 -13.42 2.49
N ILE A 96 8.24 -13.29 1.72
CA ILE A 96 6.98 -12.70 2.21
C ILE A 96 6.06 -13.73 2.87
N ARG A 97 5.84 -14.89 2.23
CA ARG A 97 4.88 -15.92 2.67
C ARG A 97 5.53 -17.04 3.50
N GLY A 98 6.85 -17.16 3.45
CA GLY A 98 7.57 -18.16 4.23
C GLY A 98 7.66 -17.81 5.72
N PRO A 99 8.27 -18.68 6.54
CA PRO A 99 8.34 -18.51 7.98
C PRO A 99 8.90 -17.15 8.40
N VAL A 100 9.97 -16.67 7.75
CA VAL A 100 10.57 -15.37 8.05
C VAL A 100 9.57 -14.23 7.85
N GLY A 101 8.91 -14.17 6.69
CA GLY A 101 7.94 -13.10 6.40
C GLY A 101 6.72 -13.13 7.32
N LEU A 102 6.25 -14.33 7.70
CA LEU A 102 5.19 -14.50 8.68
C LEU A 102 5.63 -14.07 10.08
N CYS A 103 6.83 -14.42 10.51
CA CYS A 103 7.40 -13.95 11.78
C CYS A 103 7.54 -12.43 11.81
N VAL A 104 8.07 -11.81 10.74
CA VAL A 104 8.16 -10.36 10.62
C VAL A 104 6.77 -9.73 10.70
N GLY A 105 5.79 -10.25 9.95
CA GLY A 105 4.40 -9.77 9.99
C GLY A 105 3.78 -9.89 11.38
N ALA A 106 3.97 -11.03 12.06
CA ALA A 106 3.45 -11.27 13.40
C ALA A 106 4.08 -10.33 14.44
N ILE A 107 5.41 -10.18 14.42
CA ILE A 107 6.13 -9.26 15.31
C ILE A 107 5.64 -7.84 15.10
N VAL A 108 5.54 -7.37 13.86
CA VAL A 108 5.06 -6.02 13.56
C VAL A 108 3.61 -5.83 14.00
N ALA A 109 2.74 -6.82 13.77
CA ALA A 109 1.35 -6.77 14.24
C ALA A 109 1.25 -6.66 15.76
N ILE A 110 1.98 -7.49 16.50
CA ILE A 110 2.02 -7.48 17.96
C ILE A 110 2.55 -6.14 18.47
N LEU A 111 3.67 -5.66 17.93
CA LEU A 111 4.25 -4.38 18.31
C LEU A 111 3.33 -3.19 17.99
N THR A 112 2.61 -3.25 16.87
CA THR A 112 1.62 -2.22 16.51
C THR A 112 0.53 -2.12 17.57
N VAL A 113 -0.01 -3.26 18.01
CA VAL A 113 -1.03 -3.29 19.06
C VAL A 113 -0.43 -2.83 20.40
N TYR A 114 0.76 -3.33 20.75
CA TYR A 114 1.45 -2.92 21.97
C TYR A 114 1.64 -1.41 22.04
N PHE A 115 2.24 -0.79 21.01
CA PHE A 115 2.47 0.65 20.98
C PHE A 115 1.18 1.46 20.94
N PHE A 116 0.12 0.93 20.32
CA PHE A 116 -1.20 1.55 20.36
C PHE A 116 -1.75 1.59 21.79
N VAL A 117 -1.68 0.48 22.53
CA VAL A 117 -2.23 0.36 23.89
C VAL A 117 -1.48 1.23 24.88
N ILE A 118 -0.15 1.34 24.77
CA ILE A 118 0.65 2.16 25.71
C ILE A 118 0.67 3.65 25.38
N THR A 119 0.18 4.05 24.20
CA THR A 119 0.08 5.46 23.80
C THR A 119 -1.26 6.03 24.26
N ASP A 120 -1.27 7.23 24.82
CA ASP A 120 -2.54 7.94 25.04
C ASP A 120 -3.16 8.32 23.69
N THR A 121 -4.17 7.56 23.31
CA THR A 121 -4.88 7.66 22.03
C THR A 121 -6.21 8.40 22.15
N ARG A 122 -6.46 9.09 23.28
CA ARG A 122 -7.68 9.87 23.49
C ARG A 122 -7.81 11.01 22.47
N GLY A 123 -9.05 11.20 21.99
CA GLY A 123 -9.35 12.13 20.90
C GLY A 123 -9.30 11.42 19.55
N SER A 124 -9.80 12.07 18.50
CA SER A 124 -9.84 11.47 17.15
C SER A 124 -9.12 12.39 16.18
N SER A 125 -8.10 11.86 15.49
CA SER A 125 -7.43 12.59 14.41
C SER A 125 -6.85 11.64 13.37
N ALA A 126 -7.06 11.95 12.09
CA ALA A 126 -6.52 11.13 11.02
C ALA A 126 -4.99 11.11 11.09
N GLY A 127 -4.41 9.92 11.00
CA GLY A 127 -2.96 9.77 11.16
C GLY A 127 -2.43 10.06 12.57
N MET A 128 -3.31 10.25 13.57
CA MET A 128 -2.95 10.65 14.94
C MET A 128 -2.19 11.98 15.02
N SER A 129 -2.39 12.88 14.04
CA SER A 129 -1.65 14.14 13.97
C SER A 129 -2.01 15.13 15.07
N GLY A 130 -3.18 14.98 15.69
CA GLY A 130 -3.65 15.83 16.79
C GLY A 130 -3.19 15.38 18.17
N LEU A 131 -2.43 14.27 18.28
CA LEU A 131 -1.92 13.75 19.55
C LEU A 131 -0.55 14.32 19.88
N THR A 132 -0.18 14.28 21.16
CA THR A 132 1.16 14.61 21.63
C THR A 132 2.15 13.54 21.15
N TRP A 133 3.15 13.96 20.37
CA TRP A 133 4.18 13.04 19.88
C TRP A 133 5.20 12.69 20.96
N GLY A 134 5.47 11.40 21.08
CA GLY A 134 6.45 10.84 21.99
C GLY A 134 6.94 9.48 21.50
N PRO A 135 7.86 8.82 22.22
CA PRO A 135 8.53 7.61 21.74
C PRO A 135 7.59 6.46 21.35
N SER A 136 6.49 6.28 22.08
CA SER A 136 5.51 5.22 21.79
C SER A 136 4.73 5.48 20.50
N LEU A 137 4.30 6.73 20.27
CA LEU A 137 3.59 7.13 19.06
C LEU A 137 4.50 7.09 17.83
N GLU A 138 5.78 7.46 17.98
CA GLU A 138 6.78 7.33 16.91
C GLU A 138 7.03 5.87 16.54
N ALA A 139 7.17 4.99 17.54
CA ALA A 139 7.32 3.56 17.32
C ALA A 139 6.08 2.96 16.64
N TYR A 140 4.87 3.36 17.06
CA TYR A 140 3.62 3.00 16.40
C TYR A 140 3.59 3.45 14.93
N ALA A 141 3.93 4.71 14.66
CA ALA A 141 3.99 5.25 13.31
C ALA A 141 5.01 4.51 12.44
N PHE A 142 6.16 4.13 13.02
CA PHE A 142 7.18 3.33 12.37
C PHE A 142 6.70 1.91 12.02
N MET A 143 6.05 1.20 12.94
CA MET A 143 5.49 -0.12 12.67
C MET A 143 4.53 -0.09 11.48
N GLY A 144 3.72 0.96 11.38
CA GLY A 144 2.78 1.14 10.29
C GLY A 144 3.37 1.24 8.89
N ARG A 145 4.64 1.64 8.77
CA ARG A 145 5.38 1.70 7.51
C ARG A 145 6.41 0.58 7.36
N PHE A 146 6.84 -0.04 8.45
CA PHE A 146 7.91 -1.03 8.45
C PHE A 146 7.53 -2.28 7.64
N TYR A 147 6.36 -2.87 7.88
CA TYR A 147 5.94 -4.06 7.13
C TYR A 147 5.70 -3.79 5.63
N PRO A 148 5.00 -2.70 5.22
CA PRO A 148 4.99 -2.27 3.82
C PRO A 148 6.39 -2.10 3.21
N GLY A 149 7.32 -1.50 3.95
CA GLY A 149 8.72 -1.33 3.55
C GLY A 149 9.45 -2.66 3.37
N PHE A 150 9.27 -3.61 4.30
CA PHE A 150 9.81 -4.97 4.19
C PHE A 150 9.34 -5.67 2.91
N VAL A 151 8.03 -5.61 2.63
CA VAL A 151 7.47 -6.18 1.40
C VAL A 151 8.04 -5.47 0.17
N ALA A 152 8.12 -4.14 0.18
CA ALA A 152 8.70 -3.36 -0.91
C ALA A 152 10.14 -3.79 -1.20
N ALA A 153 10.98 -3.93 -0.16
CA ALA A 153 12.36 -4.37 -0.29
C ALA A 153 12.49 -5.76 -0.94
N CYS A 154 11.58 -6.69 -0.60
CA CYS A 154 11.54 -8.02 -1.21
C CYS A 154 11.23 -7.98 -2.71
N LEU A 155 10.46 -7.00 -3.18
CA LEU A 155 9.96 -6.93 -4.55
C LEU A 155 10.87 -6.13 -5.49
N VAL A 156 11.56 -5.11 -4.98
CA VAL A 156 12.40 -4.18 -5.77
C VAL A 156 13.34 -4.91 -6.74
N PRO A 157 14.13 -5.93 -6.32
CA PRO A 157 15.05 -6.62 -7.23
C PRO A 157 14.35 -7.36 -8.38
N ALA A 158 13.15 -7.91 -8.14
CA ALA A 158 12.39 -8.62 -9.17
C ALA A 158 11.79 -7.65 -10.20
N ILE A 159 11.29 -6.50 -9.74
CA ILE A 159 10.69 -5.49 -10.61
C ILE A 159 11.78 -4.77 -11.41
N TRP A 160 12.91 -4.42 -10.78
CA TRP A 160 14.04 -3.78 -11.44
C TRP A 160 14.51 -4.56 -12.67
N ARG A 161 14.67 -5.88 -12.54
CA ARG A 161 15.03 -6.77 -13.65
C ARG A 161 14.10 -6.62 -14.86
N THR A 162 12.81 -6.40 -14.64
CA THR A 162 11.86 -6.19 -15.74
C THR A 162 12.00 -4.82 -16.36
N VAL A 163 12.25 -3.78 -15.56
CA VAL A 163 12.45 -2.40 -16.04
C VAL A 163 13.63 -2.30 -17.00
N VAL A 164 14.73 -2.99 -16.68
CA VAL A 164 15.97 -2.98 -17.49
C VAL A 164 16.00 -4.05 -18.59
N SER A 165 15.02 -4.95 -18.65
CA SER A 165 14.96 -6.02 -19.66
C SER A 165 14.48 -5.54 -21.03
N ALA A 166 14.55 -6.43 -22.03
CA ALA A 166 13.96 -6.26 -23.36
C ALA A 166 12.42 -6.49 -23.41
N ALA A 167 11.72 -6.38 -22.26
CA ALA A 167 10.27 -6.50 -22.21
C ALA A 167 9.56 -5.40 -23.04
N PRO A 168 8.30 -5.62 -23.44
CA PRO A 168 7.52 -4.60 -24.14
C PRO A 168 7.48 -3.27 -23.38
N VAL A 169 7.59 -2.15 -24.08
CA VAL A 169 7.69 -0.80 -23.50
C VAL A 169 6.58 -0.54 -22.48
N LEU A 170 5.33 -0.92 -22.78
CA LEU A 170 4.20 -0.73 -21.87
C LEU A 170 4.38 -1.48 -20.54
N LEU A 171 4.93 -2.70 -20.58
CA LEU A 171 5.23 -3.48 -19.37
C LEU A 171 6.38 -2.85 -18.58
N ARG A 172 7.39 -2.31 -19.27
CA ARG A 172 8.54 -1.63 -18.63
C ARG A 172 8.10 -0.35 -17.92
N VAL A 173 7.31 0.51 -18.58
CA VAL A 173 6.78 1.74 -17.99
C VAL A 173 5.90 1.44 -16.78
N ALA A 174 4.99 0.48 -16.89
CA ALA A 174 4.15 0.09 -15.76
C ALA A 174 4.97 -0.50 -14.59
N SER A 175 6.00 -1.29 -14.88
CA SER A 175 6.93 -1.81 -13.87
C SER A 175 7.77 -0.70 -13.24
N ALA A 176 8.17 0.33 -14.00
CA ALA A 176 8.90 1.48 -13.50
C ALA A 176 8.05 2.34 -12.56
N LEU A 177 6.77 2.55 -12.88
CA LEU A 177 5.81 3.22 -11.98
C LEU A 177 5.59 2.43 -10.70
N LEU A 178 5.42 1.11 -10.81
CA LEU A 178 5.32 0.25 -9.64
C LEU A 178 6.59 0.32 -8.77
N LEU A 179 7.77 0.27 -9.40
CA LEU A 179 9.05 0.39 -8.72
C LEU A 179 9.17 1.74 -8.01
N LEU A 180 8.82 2.85 -8.68
CA LEU A 180 8.80 4.19 -8.09
C LEU A 180 7.93 4.22 -6.83
N GLY A 181 6.72 3.64 -6.90
CA GLY A 181 5.82 3.54 -5.77
C GLY A 181 6.44 2.79 -4.58
N LEU A 182 7.06 1.64 -4.83
CA LEU A 182 7.73 0.85 -3.79
C LEU A 182 8.99 1.54 -3.25
N SER A 183 9.75 2.24 -4.08
CA SER A 183 10.91 3.03 -3.65
C SER A 183 10.50 4.19 -2.75
N LEU A 184 9.38 4.86 -3.04
CA LEU A 184 8.81 5.90 -2.17
C LEU A 184 8.37 5.33 -0.81
N LEU A 185 7.89 4.09 -0.75
CA LEU A 185 7.61 3.41 0.52
C LEU A 185 8.87 3.07 1.31
N LEU A 186 9.97 2.74 0.63
CA LEU A 186 11.26 2.57 1.29
C LEU A 186 11.79 3.90 1.81
N LEU A 187 11.68 4.98 1.01
CA LEU A 187 12.00 6.33 1.43
C LEU A 187 11.15 6.76 2.63
N SER A 188 9.91 6.25 2.72
CA SER A 188 9.03 6.55 3.85
C SER A 188 9.60 6.11 5.19
N GLN A 189 10.57 5.19 5.25
CA GLN A 189 11.27 4.81 6.50
C GLN A 189 12.11 5.95 7.09
N LEU A 190 12.43 6.97 6.30
CA LEU A 190 13.24 8.11 6.72
C LEU A 190 12.42 9.28 7.28
N PHE A 191 11.09 9.14 7.45
CA PHE A 191 10.27 10.25 7.98
C PHE A 191 10.70 10.86 9.32
N PRO A 192 11.32 10.15 10.30
CA PRO A 192 11.86 10.77 11.50
C PRO A 192 12.90 11.85 11.22
N LEU A 193 13.56 11.80 10.05
CA LEU A 193 14.51 12.80 9.60
C LEU A 193 13.83 14.03 8.98
N ILE A 194 12.52 13.95 8.69
CA ILE A 194 11.75 15.07 8.12
C ILE A 194 11.24 15.94 9.27
N PRO A 195 11.65 17.22 9.35
CA PRO A 195 11.16 18.15 10.36
C PRO A 195 9.64 18.29 10.33
N PHE A 196 9.03 18.63 11.47
CA PHE A 196 7.58 18.84 11.56
C PHE A 196 7.09 19.98 10.66
N SER A 197 7.93 21.00 10.39
CA SER A 197 7.61 22.09 9.44
C SER A 197 7.36 21.58 8.02
N GLU A 198 7.98 20.45 7.66
CA GLU A 198 7.90 19.83 6.34
C GLU A 198 6.95 18.62 6.30
N ALA A 199 5.96 18.56 7.20
CA ALA A 199 5.01 17.44 7.28
C ALA A 199 4.26 17.17 5.95
N TRP A 200 4.13 18.18 5.08
CA TRP A 200 3.57 18.05 3.73
C TRP A 200 4.35 17.05 2.85
N LEU A 201 5.67 16.89 3.06
CA LEU A 201 6.48 15.89 2.34
C LEU A 201 6.04 14.47 2.66
N ARG A 202 5.67 14.18 3.91
CA ARG A 202 5.19 12.86 4.32
C ARG A 202 3.91 12.49 3.59
N VAL A 203 3.00 13.47 3.45
CA VAL A 203 1.75 13.34 2.69
C VAL A 203 2.07 13.11 1.21
N LEU A 204 2.91 13.96 0.61
CA LEU A 204 3.28 13.84 -0.79
C LEU A 204 3.90 12.48 -1.12
N ILE A 205 4.85 12.00 -0.31
CA ILE A 205 5.53 10.72 -0.49
C ILE A 205 4.52 9.56 -0.41
N ASN A 206 3.68 9.52 0.63
CA ASN A 206 2.74 8.42 0.83
C ASN A 206 1.69 8.33 -0.28
N TYR A 207 1.08 9.46 -0.67
CA TYR A 207 0.06 9.44 -1.72
C TYR A 207 0.64 9.27 -3.12
N SER A 208 1.86 9.75 -3.37
CA SER A 208 2.59 9.46 -4.63
C SER A 208 2.99 7.98 -4.70
N ALA A 209 3.37 7.37 -3.57
CA ALA A 209 3.67 5.95 -3.48
C ALA A 209 2.43 5.10 -3.80
N ALA A 210 1.29 5.42 -3.16
CA ALA A 210 0.02 4.75 -3.41
C ALA A 210 -0.43 4.90 -4.87
N MET A 211 -0.37 6.12 -5.42
CA MET A 211 -0.75 6.41 -6.80
C MET A 211 0.12 5.66 -7.81
N SER A 212 1.45 5.75 -7.67
CA SER A 212 2.40 5.10 -8.58
C SER A 212 2.28 3.57 -8.53
N THR A 213 2.07 3.02 -7.32
CA THR A 213 1.82 1.58 -7.11
C THR A 213 0.52 1.15 -7.79
N CYS A 214 -0.57 1.91 -7.59
CA CYS A 214 -1.87 1.63 -8.18
C CYS A 214 -1.83 1.64 -9.71
N ILE A 215 -1.29 2.72 -10.30
CA ILE A 215 -1.17 2.88 -11.75
C ILE A 215 -0.22 1.83 -12.33
N GLY A 216 0.94 1.60 -11.70
CA GLY A 216 1.90 0.60 -12.15
C GLY A 216 1.32 -0.81 -12.15
N LEU A 217 0.64 -1.20 -11.06
CA LEU A 217 -0.05 -2.47 -10.98
C LEU A 217 -1.13 -2.58 -12.06
N ALA A 218 -2.01 -1.57 -12.19
CA ALA A 218 -3.05 -1.53 -13.21
C ALA A 218 -2.47 -1.66 -14.63
N GLY A 219 -1.40 -0.92 -14.94
CA GLY A 219 -0.71 -0.92 -16.23
C GLY A 219 -0.11 -2.28 -16.59
N ILE A 220 0.52 -2.99 -15.65
CA ILE A 220 1.04 -4.35 -15.86
C ILE A 220 -0.09 -5.29 -16.31
N TRP A 221 -1.26 -5.15 -15.71
CA TRP A 221 -2.43 -5.96 -16.07
C TRP A 221 -3.01 -5.61 -17.43
N PHE A 222 -3.22 -4.33 -17.72
CA PHE A 222 -3.70 -3.90 -19.04
C PHE A 222 -2.75 -4.34 -20.15
N SER A 223 -1.43 -4.26 -19.92
CA SER A 223 -0.42 -4.77 -20.84
C SER A 223 -0.56 -6.27 -21.12
N LYS A 224 -0.78 -7.09 -20.08
CA LYS A 224 -1.00 -8.53 -20.23
C LYS A 224 -2.32 -8.85 -20.94
N ALA A 225 -3.40 -8.14 -20.62
CA ALA A 225 -4.71 -8.32 -21.26
C ALA A 225 -4.68 -7.94 -22.75
N TYR A 226 -4.04 -6.82 -23.07
CA TYR A 226 -3.84 -6.34 -24.44
C TYR A 226 -2.99 -7.32 -25.26
N SER A 227 -1.88 -7.79 -24.71
CA SER A 227 -1.00 -8.76 -25.38
C SER A 227 -1.74 -10.07 -25.72
N ARG A 228 -2.53 -10.61 -24.78
CA ARG A 228 -3.35 -11.81 -25.03
C ARG A 228 -4.41 -11.58 -26.11
N ARG A 229 -5.05 -10.41 -26.13
CA ARG A 229 -6.06 -10.07 -27.16
C ARG A 229 -5.42 -9.94 -28.53
N LYS A 230 -4.25 -9.30 -28.63
CA LYS A 230 -3.50 -9.18 -29.88
C LYS A 230 -3.10 -10.56 -30.43
N GLN A 231 -2.63 -11.47 -29.57
CA GLN A 231 -2.31 -12.85 -29.95
C GLN A 231 -3.53 -13.62 -30.47
N ARG A 232 -4.71 -13.44 -29.86
CA ARG A 232 -5.95 -14.09 -30.31
C ARG A 232 -6.50 -13.55 -31.62
N LEU A 233 -6.22 -12.30 -31.97
CA LEU A 233 -6.65 -11.69 -33.24
C LEU A 233 -5.67 -12.00 -34.39
N ALA A 234 -4.48 -12.48 -34.07
CA ALA A 234 -3.45 -12.88 -35.03
C ALA A 234 -3.39 -14.40 -35.27
N ALA A 235 -4.24 -15.17 -34.59
CA ALA A 235 -4.43 -16.61 -34.72
C ALA A 235 -5.81 -16.88 -35.34
#